data_AF-A0A2V5U7J1-F1
#
_entry.id   AF-A0A2V5U7J1-F1
#
_cell.length_a   1.000
_cell.length_b   1.000
_cell.length_c   1.000
_cell.angle_alpha   90.00
_cell.angle_beta   90.00
_cell.angle_gamma   90.00
#
_symmetry.space_group_name_H-M   'P 1'
#
loop_
_entity.id
_entity.type
_entity.pdbx_description
1 polymer ?
#
loop_
_entity_poly.entity_id
_entity_poly.type
_entity_poly.pdbx_seq_one_letter_code
_entity_poly.pdbx_strand_id
1 'polypeptide(L)'
;MNFPKPTETAAQLIAQYGPKRTGPYVKLRPHAEFVRELRHNRASYDTIVAILRERHGIDISDTTVRQFCRDVLKEPPLKRRGRRPVPPAPPTISPRPAPKPQLDGPQIAEVEFLDEPDP
;
A
#
# COMPACT_ATOMS: atom_id res chain seq x y z
N MET A 1 -5.17 11.21 57.49
CA MET A 1 -4.09 10.61 56.67
C MET A 1 -3.76 11.59 55.55
N ASN A 2 -2.56 12.18 55.56
CA ASN A 2 -2.15 13.19 54.59
C ASN A 2 -1.37 12.48 53.47
N PHE A 3 -2.04 12.17 52.35
CA PHE A 3 -1.36 11.57 51.21
C PHE A 3 -0.55 12.67 50.49
N PRO A 4 0.78 12.51 50.33
CA PRO A 4 1.55 13.43 49.51
C PRO A 4 0.98 13.38 48.09
N LYS A 5 0.56 14.55 47.58
CA LYS A 5 0.14 14.65 46.18
C LYS A 5 1.35 14.33 45.31
N PRO A 6 1.20 13.44 44.30
CA PRO A 6 2.29 13.20 43.37
C PRO A 6 2.66 14.54 42.72
N THR A 7 3.91 14.95 42.90
CA THR A 7 4.47 16.18 42.31
C THR A 7 4.57 16.09 40.80
N GLU A 8 4.59 14.86 40.27
CA GLU A 8 4.68 14.58 38.84
C GLU A 8 3.32 14.16 38.30
N THR A 9 2.89 14.87 37.27
CA THR A 9 1.65 14.53 36.55
C THR A 9 1.89 13.32 35.66
N ALA A 10 0.85 12.51 35.42
CA ALA A 10 0.95 11.34 34.53
C ALA A 10 1.53 11.69 33.14
N ALA A 11 1.26 12.90 32.63
CA ALA A 11 1.83 13.39 31.37
C ALA A 11 3.36 13.55 31.42
N GLN A 12 3.93 13.99 32.55
CA GLN A 12 5.38 14.10 32.72
C GLN A 12 6.05 12.73 32.75
N LEU A 13 5.45 11.78 33.46
CA LEU A 13 5.95 10.40 33.49
C LEU A 13 5.87 9.73 32.10
N ILE A 14 4.80 9.98 31.35
CA ILE A 14 4.68 9.48 29.96
C ILE A 14 5.69 10.17 29.04
N ALA A 15 6.01 11.45 29.22
CA ALA A 15 7.03 12.11 28.42
C ALA A 15 8.44 11.58 28.71
N GLN A 16 8.73 11.29 29.99
CA GLN A 16 10.05 10.84 30.44
C GLN A 16 10.29 9.34 30.19
N TYR A 17 9.27 8.51 30.42
CA TYR A 17 9.36 7.05 30.38
C TYR A 17 8.52 6.42 29.29
N GLY A 18 7.75 7.20 28.54
CA GLY A 18 6.91 6.68 27.46
C GLY A 18 7.75 6.20 26.27
N PRO A 19 7.22 5.23 25.51
CA PRO A 19 7.88 4.75 24.31
C PRO A 19 8.07 5.90 23.32
N LYS A 20 9.31 6.11 22.90
CA LYS A 20 9.69 7.09 21.87
C LYS A 20 9.04 6.66 20.55
N ARG A 21 7.86 7.22 20.27
CA ARG A 21 7.16 7.01 19.00
C ARG A 21 8.02 7.59 17.88
N THR A 22 8.76 6.72 17.19
CA THR A 22 9.39 7.09 15.94
C THR A 22 8.28 7.38 14.94
N GLY A 23 8.17 8.63 14.50
CA GLY A 23 7.18 9.00 13.50
C GLY A 23 7.39 8.24 12.19
N PRO A 24 6.41 8.24 11.27
CA PRO A 24 6.60 7.62 9.97
C PRO A 24 7.78 8.28 9.24
N TYR A 25 8.56 7.45 8.54
CA TYR A 25 9.65 7.89 7.68
C TYR A 25 10.83 8.62 8.37
N VAL A 26 11.11 8.38 9.67
CA VAL A 26 12.24 9.05 10.37
C VAL A 26 13.55 8.97 9.59
N LYS A 27 13.85 7.82 8.99
CA LYS A 27 15.08 7.60 8.21
C LYS A 27 15.07 8.34 6.87
N LEU A 28 13.91 8.57 6.26
CA LEU A 28 13.76 9.22 4.95
C LEU A 28 13.64 10.74 5.05
N ARG A 29 13.12 11.27 6.16
CA ARG A 29 12.91 12.71 6.35
C ARG A 29 14.17 13.56 6.14
N PRO A 30 15.36 13.18 6.63
CA PRO A 30 16.60 13.92 6.36
C PRO A 30 16.97 13.95 4.86
N HIS A 31 16.51 12.97 4.09
CA HIS A 31 16.81 12.81 2.66
C HIS A 31 15.62 13.20 1.77
N ALA A 32 14.65 13.96 2.30
CA ALA A 32 13.44 14.33 1.57
C ALA A 32 13.76 15.08 0.27
N GLU A 33 14.70 16.03 0.33
CA GLU A 33 15.12 16.83 -0.83
C GLU A 33 15.79 15.95 -1.90
N PHE A 34 16.63 15.00 -1.48
CA PHE A 34 17.28 14.06 -2.38
C PHE A 34 16.26 13.17 -3.11
N VAL A 35 15.29 12.61 -2.38
CA VAL A 35 14.20 11.83 -2.98
C VAL A 35 13.38 12.70 -3.93
N ARG A 36 13.13 13.97 -3.58
CA ARG A 36 12.42 14.94 -4.43
C ARG A 36 13.16 15.20 -5.75
N GLU A 37 14.48 15.34 -5.70
CA GLU A 37 15.32 15.52 -6.89
C GLU A 37 15.30 14.29 -7.80
N LEU A 38 15.41 13.09 -7.24
CA LEU A 38 15.31 11.85 -8.01
C LEU A 38 13.95 11.73 -8.72
N ARG A 39 12.87 12.13 -8.04
CA ARG A 39 11.52 12.17 -8.61
C ARG A 39 11.35 13.23 -9.68
N HIS A 40 11.94 14.41 -9.50
CA HIS A 40 11.97 15.46 -10.53
C HIS A 40 12.63 14.94 -11.82
N ASN A 41 13.71 14.16 -11.67
CA ASN A 41 14.41 13.48 -12.77
C ASN A 41 13.70 12.21 -13.28
N ARG A 42 12.46 11.96 -12.85
CA ARG A 42 11.63 10.81 -13.27
C ARG A 42 12.26 9.44 -12.98
N ALA A 43 13.10 9.33 -11.95
CA ALA A 43 13.58 8.03 -11.49
C ALA A 43 12.41 7.15 -11.03
N SER A 44 12.47 5.85 -11.36
CA SER A 44 11.50 4.87 -10.87
C SER A 44 11.66 4.66 -9.36
N TYR A 45 10.62 4.17 -8.69
CA TYR A 45 10.69 3.91 -7.24
C TYR A 45 11.74 2.84 -6.89
N ASP A 46 11.89 1.81 -7.73
CA ASP A 46 12.92 0.78 -7.56
C ASP A 46 14.33 1.38 -7.67
N THR A 47 14.55 2.27 -8.64
CA THR A 47 15.82 2.98 -8.79
C THR A 47 16.10 3.88 -7.58
N ILE A 48 15.08 4.58 -7.06
CA ILE A 48 15.22 5.40 -5.86
C ILE A 48 15.63 4.54 -4.66
N VAL A 49 15.01 3.37 -4.48
CA VAL A 49 15.38 2.42 -3.42
C VAL A 49 16.83 1.96 -3.58
N ALA A 50 17.25 1.58 -4.78
CA ALA A 50 18.62 1.14 -5.04
C ALA A 50 19.64 2.23 -4.68
N ILE A 51 19.38 3.48 -5.09
CA ILE A 51 20.25 4.62 -4.80
C ILE A 51 20.27 4.95 -3.30
N LEU A 52 19.12 4.90 -2.62
CA LEU A 52 19.04 5.12 -1.16
C LEU A 52 19.83 4.06 -0.38
N ARG A 53 19.77 2.81 -0.85
CA ARG A 53 20.53 1.70 -0.28
C ARG A 53 22.03 1.89 -0.46
N GLU A 54 22.46 2.20 -1.68
CA GLU A 54 23.87 2.35 -2.03
C GLU A 54 24.53 3.56 -1.38
N ARG A 55 23.87 4.73 -1.40
CA ARG A 55 24.47 6.00 -0.95
C ARG A 55 24.29 6.30 0.52
N HIS A 56 23.19 5.85 1.10
CA HIS A 56 22.81 6.20 2.47
C HIS A 56 22.66 4.99 3.39
N GLY A 57 22.79 3.76 2.88
CA GLY A 57 22.62 2.54 3.68
C GLY A 57 21.19 2.35 4.19
N ILE A 58 20.20 2.90 3.46
CA ILE A 58 18.80 2.90 3.87
C ILE A 58 18.06 1.78 3.13
N ASP A 59 17.80 0.67 3.82
CA ASP A 59 16.99 -0.43 3.30
C ASP A 59 15.49 -0.15 3.51
N ILE A 60 14.80 0.19 2.42
CA ILE A 60 13.37 0.53 2.41
C ILE A 60 12.71 -0.05 1.15
N SER A 61 11.43 -0.43 1.24
CA SER A 61 10.66 -0.90 0.08
C SER A 61 10.21 0.22 -0.85
N ASP A 62 10.02 -0.11 -2.13
CA ASP A 62 9.49 0.80 -3.17
C ASP A 62 8.14 1.41 -2.74
N THR A 63 7.30 0.60 -2.09
CA THR A 63 5.98 0.97 -1.59
C THR A 63 6.08 2.05 -0.52
N THR A 64 7.07 1.97 0.36
CA THR A 64 7.33 3.00 1.39
C THR A 64 7.79 4.30 0.74
N VAL A 65 8.67 4.25 -0.27
CA VAL A 65 9.10 5.43 -1.03
C VAL A 65 7.91 6.08 -1.75
N ARG A 66 7.02 5.26 -2.33
CA ARG A 66 5.79 5.74 -2.97
C ARG A 66 4.87 6.47 -1.98
N GLN A 67 4.64 5.90 -0.79
CA GLN A 67 3.83 6.53 0.25
C GLN A 67 4.50 7.83 0.74
N PHE A 68 5.82 7.81 0.97
CA PHE A 68 6.58 9.00 1.33
C PHE A 68 6.43 10.14 0.32
N CYS A 69 6.50 9.85 -0.98
CA CYS A 69 6.31 10.87 -2.03
C CYS A 69 4.89 11.46 -2.02
N ARG A 70 3.87 10.66 -1.67
CA ARG A 70 2.49 11.13 -1.55
C ARG A 70 2.28 11.98 -0.30
N ASP A 71 2.78 11.51 0.84
CA ASP A 71 2.50 12.10 2.16
C ASP A 71 3.36 13.35 2.42
N VAL A 72 4.64 13.30 2.05
CA VAL A 72 5.64 14.31 2.42
C VAL A 72 5.90 15.28 1.28
N LEU A 73 6.11 14.77 0.07
CA LEU A 73 6.39 15.63 -1.09
C LEU A 73 5.13 16.21 -1.73
N LYS A 74 3.94 15.77 -1.30
CA LYS A 74 2.63 16.18 -1.84
C LYS A 74 2.62 16.20 -3.37
N GLU A 75 3.30 15.24 -4.00
CA GLU A 75 3.36 15.18 -5.46
C GLU A 75 1.92 15.23 -5.99
N PRO A 76 1.53 16.24 -6.79
CA PRO A 76 0.20 16.29 -7.33
C PRO A 76 0.00 15.00 -8.12
N PRO A 77 -1.10 14.26 -7.89
CA PRO A 77 -1.35 13.02 -8.61
C PRO A 77 -1.19 13.34 -10.08
N LEU A 78 -0.30 12.61 -10.79
CA LEU A 78 -0.04 12.83 -12.21
C LEU A 78 -1.41 12.97 -12.86
N LYS A 79 -1.76 14.21 -13.25
CA LYS A 79 -3.05 14.50 -13.88
C LYS A 79 -3.06 13.58 -15.09
N ARG A 80 -3.85 12.50 -15.03
CA ARG A 80 -4.12 11.64 -16.17
C ARG A 80 -4.71 12.59 -17.20
N ARG A 81 -3.87 13.12 -18.10
CA ARG A 81 -4.32 13.90 -19.26
C ARG A 81 -5.38 13.02 -19.88
N GLY A 82 -6.61 13.51 -19.86
CA GLY A 82 -7.80 12.71 -20.04
C GLY A 82 -7.62 11.79 -21.24
N ARG A 83 -7.93 10.51 -21.06
CA ARG A 83 -8.29 9.69 -22.22
C ARG A 83 -9.35 10.49 -22.95
N ARG A 84 -9.00 10.98 -24.15
CA ARG A 84 -9.95 11.59 -25.07
C ARG A 84 -11.14 10.63 -25.15
N PRO A 85 -12.39 11.06 -24.91
CA PRO A 85 -13.52 10.17 -25.04
C PRO A 85 -13.50 9.60 -26.45
N VAL A 86 -13.34 8.28 -26.55
CA VAL A 86 -13.51 7.56 -27.81
C VAL A 86 -14.98 7.73 -28.18
N PRO A 87 -15.31 8.25 -29.38
CA PRO A 87 -16.71 8.36 -29.79
C PRO A 87 -17.34 6.95 -29.79
N PRO A 88 -18.61 6.80 -29.37
CA PRO A 88 -19.27 5.51 -29.41
C PRO A 88 -19.34 5.02 -30.85
N ALA A 89 -18.71 3.88 -31.12
CA ALA A 89 -18.87 3.17 -32.39
C ALA A 89 -20.33 2.69 -32.53
N PRO A 90 -20.91 2.71 -33.74
CA PRO A 90 -22.28 2.25 -33.96
C PRO A 90 -22.43 0.76 -33.59
N PRO A 91 -23.62 0.33 -33.15
CA PRO A 91 -23.86 -1.05 -32.75
C PRO A 91 -23.87 -1.94 -34.00
N THR A 92 -22.73 -2.55 -34.32
CA THR A 92 -22.72 -3.75 -35.17
C THR A 92 -23.32 -4.87 -34.34
N ILE A 93 -24.59 -5.19 -34.62
CA ILE A 93 -25.25 -6.41 -34.15
C ILE A 93 -24.46 -7.58 -34.73
N SER A 94 -23.65 -8.22 -33.88
CA SER A 94 -23.09 -9.53 -34.15
C SER A 94 -23.38 -10.39 -32.91
N PRO A 95 -24.04 -11.55 -33.05
CA PRO A 95 -24.51 -12.33 -31.92
C PRO A 95 -23.32 -12.94 -31.18
N ARG A 96 -23.09 -12.46 -29.95
CA ARG A 96 -22.14 -13.04 -29.00
C ARG A 96 -22.79 -14.29 -28.37
N PRO A 97 -22.16 -15.47 -28.38
CA PRO A 97 -22.64 -16.58 -27.56
C PRO A 97 -22.48 -16.23 -26.07
N ALA A 98 -23.50 -16.55 -25.29
CA ALA A 98 -23.70 -16.15 -23.91
C ALA A 98 -22.50 -16.46 -22.98
N PRO A 99 -22.20 -15.60 -21.98
CA PRO A 99 -21.24 -15.92 -20.94
C PRO A 99 -21.85 -16.95 -19.98
N LYS A 100 -21.15 -18.08 -19.78
CA LYS A 100 -21.51 -19.08 -18.77
C LYS A 100 -21.40 -18.44 -17.37
N PRO A 101 -22.36 -18.65 -16.45
CA PRO A 101 -22.22 -18.21 -15.07
C PRO A 101 -21.11 -19.01 -14.39
N GLN A 102 -20.05 -18.32 -13.95
CA GLN A 102 -19.07 -18.87 -13.01
C GLN A 102 -19.79 -19.06 -11.66
N LEU A 103 -20.15 -20.30 -11.35
CA LEU A 103 -20.52 -20.71 -10.00
C LEU A 103 -19.23 -20.85 -9.21
N ASP A 104 -18.86 -19.79 -8.51
CA ASP A 104 -17.82 -19.81 -7.48
C ASP A 104 -18.43 -20.48 -6.24
N GLY A 105 -18.19 -21.79 -6.10
CA GLY A 105 -18.57 -22.59 -4.95
C GLY A 105 -17.52 -23.67 -4.71
N PRO A 106 -17.28 -24.07 -3.45
CA PRO A 106 -16.32 -25.12 -3.16
C PRO A 106 -16.75 -26.43 -3.86
N GLN A 107 -15.87 -27.00 -4.68
CA GLN A 107 -16.08 -28.29 -5.32
C GLN A 107 -15.99 -29.38 -4.26
N ILE A 108 -17.12 -29.75 -3.68
CA ILE A 108 -17.28 -30.98 -2.92
C ILE A 108 -17.34 -32.11 -3.96
N ALA A 109 -16.33 -32.97 -3.99
CA ALA A 109 -16.30 -34.12 -4.88
C ALA A 109 -17.50 -35.03 -4.61
N GLU A 110 -18.21 -35.42 -5.67
CA GLU A 110 -19.25 -36.44 -5.58
C GLU A 110 -18.58 -37.77 -5.22
N VAL A 111 -18.88 -38.29 -4.04
CA VAL A 111 -18.49 -39.64 -3.64
C VAL A 111 -19.60 -40.56 -4.11
N GLU A 112 -19.39 -41.26 -5.22
CA GLU A 112 -20.23 -42.39 -5.62
C GLU A 112 -20.14 -43.47 -4.53
N PHE A 113 -21.17 -43.56 -3.68
CA PHE A 113 -21.41 -44.76 -2.89
C PHE A 113 -21.93 -45.83 -3.84
N LEU A 114 -21.06 -46.74 -4.26
CA LEU A 114 -21.51 -48.01 -4.83
C LEU A 114 -22.20 -48.80 -3.71
N ASP A 115 -23.52 -48.93 -3.84
CA ASP A 115 -24.31 -49.92 -3.10
C ASP A 115 -23.93 -51.30 -3.67
N GLU A 116 -23.11 -52.04 -2.93
CA GLU A 116 -22.73 -53.41 -3.25
C GLU A 116 -23.84 -54.35 -2.76
N PRO A 117 -24.57 -55.04 -3.65
CA PRO A 117 -25.60 -55.98 -3.23
C PRO A 117 -24.96 -57.29 -2.75
N ASP A 118 -25.27 -57.65 -1.49
CA ASP A 118 -24.99 -58.93 -0.84
C ASP A 118 -25.53 -60.13 -1.65
N PRO A 119 -24.72 -61.19 -1.83
CA PRO A 119 -25.24 -62.55 -1.92
C PRO A 119 -24.73 -63.50 -0.82
#